data_AF-A0A0A8VCK1-F1
#
_entry.id   AF-A0A0A8VCK1-F1
#
_cell.length_a   1.000
_cell.length_b   1.000
_cell.length_c   1.000
_cell.angle_alpha   90.00
_cell.angle_beta   90.00
_cell.angle_gamma   90.00
#
_symmetry.space_group_name_H-M   'P 1'
#
loop_
_entity.id
_entity.type
_entity.pdbx_description
1 polymer ?
#
loop_
_entity_poly.entity_id
_entity_poly.type
_entity_poly.pdbx_seq_one_letter_code
_entity_poly.pdbx_strand_id
1 'polypeptide(L)' 'MRSSAFPNEDPSKLKTPADIMPLYLYLMGDDSRRKTGISFDAQPGRKPGQAE' A
#
# COMPACT_ATOMS: atom_id res chain seq x y z
N MET A 1 4.13 8.71 -11.53
CA MET A 1 3.50 9.33 -10.34
C MET A 1 4.42 9.29 -9.12
N ARG A 2 4.95 8.14 -8.69
CA ARG A 2 5.93 8.10 -7.58
C ARG A 2 7.35 8.47 -7.99
N SER A 3 7.85 7.89 -9.09
CA SER A 3 9.18 8.23 -9.65
C SER A 3 9.34 9.73 -9.94
N SER A 4 8.27 10.39 -10.37
CA SER A 4 8.23 11.83 -10.58
C SER A 4 8.19 12.65 -9.28
N ALA A 5 7.63 12.10 -8.19
CA ALA A 5 7.51 12.77 -6.89
C ALA A 5 8.76 12.56 -6.01
N PHE A 6 9.41 11.40 -6.12
CA PHE A 6 10.62 11.04 -5.40
C PHE A 6 11.68 10.48 -6.36
N PRO A 7 12.30 11.33 -7.20
CA PRO A 7 13.22 10.88 -8.25
C PRO A 7 14.49 10.20 -7.72
N ASN A 8 14.90 10.54 -6.49
CA ASN A 8 16.09 9.99 -5.84
C ASN A 8 15.78 8.80 -4.90
N GLU A 9 14.52 8.35 -4.83
CA GLU A 9 14.15 7.19 -4.00
C GLU A 9 14.53 5.89 -4.74
N ASP A 10 15.15 4.96 -4.01
CA ASP A 10 15.50 3.64 -4.55
C ASP A 10 14.23 2.76 -4.67
N PRO A 11 13.81 2.38 -5.89
CA PRO A 11 12.60 1.58 -6.09
C PRO A 11 12.70 0.19 -5.48
N SER A 12 13.91 -0.35 -5.26
CA SER A 12 14.10 -1.70 -4.70
C SER A 12 13.73 -1.79 -3.22
N LYS A 13 13.71 -0.65 -2.51
CA LYS A 13 13.28 -0.55 -1.11
C LYS A 13 11.75 -0.49 -0.97
N LEU A 14 11.02 -0.36 -2.08
CA LEU A 14 9.57 -0.30 -2.09
C LEU A 14 8.99 -1.71 -2.27
N LYS A 15 7.89 -1.97 -1.56
CA LYS A 15 7.06 -3.14 -1.88
C LYS A 15 6.52 -3.05 -3.30
N THR A 16 6.51 -4.17 -3.99
CA THR A 16 5.94 -4.26 -5.33
C THR A 16 4.41 -4.17 -5.26
N PRO A 17 3.72 -3.87 -6.37
CA PRO A 17 2.26 -3.91 -6.41
C PRO A 17 1.71 -5.29 -5.99
N ALA A 18 2.38 -6.39 -6.34
CA ALA A 18 1.97 -7.73 -5.97
C ALA A 18 1.99 -7.94 -4.44
N ASP A 19 3.00 -7.39 -3.75
CA ASP A 19 3.18 -7.58 -2.30
C ASP A 19 2.07 -6.91 -1.46
N ILE A 20 1.37 -5.92 -2.01
CA ILE A 20 0.31 -5.19 -1.32
C ILE A 20 -1.11 -5.69 -1.69
N MET A 21 -1.23 -6.68 -2.58
CA MET A 21 -2.51 -7.24 -3.02
C MET A 21 -3.38 -7.87 -1.93
N PRO A 22 -2.87 -8.42 -0.81
CA PRO A 22 -3.74 -9.06 0.18
C PRO A 22 -4.86 -8.15 0.70
N LEU A 23 -4.59 -6.85 0.89
CA LEU A 23 -5.63 -5.91 1.32
C LEU A 23 -6.70 -5.68 0.24
N TYR A 24 -6.30 -5.58 -1.02
CA TYR A 24 -7.24 -5.39 -2.13
C TYR A 24 -8.15 -6.60 -2.30
N LEU A 25 -7.59 -7.81 -2.20
CA LEU A 25 -8.37 -9.04 -2.26
C LEU A 25 -9.32 -9.17 -1.06
N TYR A 26 -8.85 -8.81 0.14
CA TYR A 26 -9.70 -8.76 1.34
C TYR A 26 -10.91 -7.85 1.15
N LEU A 27 -10.69 -6.62 0.65
CA LEU A 27 -11.76 -5.64 0.43
C LEU A 27 -12.77 -6.06 -0.66
N MET A 28 -12.38 -6.98 -1.55
CA MET A 28 -13.28 -7.52 -2.58
C MET A 28 -13.95 -8.84 -2.17
N GLY A 29 -13.47 -9.49 -1.10
CA GLY A 29 -14.00 -10.74 -0.58
C GLY A 29 -15.10 -10.56 0.47
N ASP A 30 -15.83 -11.64 0.74
CA ASP A 30 -16.91 -11.67 1.74
C ASP A 30 -16.42 -11.34 3.17
N ASP A 31 -15.13 -11.54 3.45
CA ASP A 31 -14.51 -11.27 4.75
C ASP A 31 -14.56 -9.77 5.14
N SER A 32 -14.72 -8.88 4.16
CA SER A 32 -14.81 -7.43 4.38
C SER A 32 -16.25 -6.89 4.29
N ARG A 33 -17.25 -7.72 3.99
CA ARG A 33 -18.64 -7.32 3.65
C ARG A 33 -19.31 -6.37 4.66
N ARG A 34 -18.91 -6.41 5.93
CA ARG A 34 -19.46 -5.55 7.01
C ARG A 34 -18.49 -4.46 7.48
N LYS A 35 -17.43 -4.18 6.72
CA LYS A 35 -16.46 -3.12 7.00
C LYS A 35 -16.72 -1.96 6.02
N THR A 36 -17.19 -0.83 6.53
CA THR A 36 -17.51 0.36 5.73
C THR A 36 -17.13 1.64 6.49
N GLY A 37 -16.85 2.73 5.76
CA GLY A 37 -16.45 4.02 6.33
C GLY A 37 -15.05 4.02 6.95
N ILE A 38 -14.18 3.09 6.56
CA ILE A 38 -12.84 2.89 7.12
C ILE A 38 -11.79 3.11 6.02
N SER A 39 -10.71 3.80 6.36
CA SER A 39 -9.50 3.89 5.54
C SER A 39 -8.49 2.84 6.00
N PHE A 40 -8.12 1.91 5.11
CA PHE A 40 -7.14 0.87 5.40
C PHE A 40 -5.76 1.24 4.84
N ASP A 41 -4.70 0.92 5.59
CA ASP A 41 -3.32 1.03 5.13
C ASP A 41 -2.83 -0.31 4.58
N ALA A 42 -2.38 -0.34 3.33
CA ALA A 42 -1.82 -1.52 2.68
C ALA A 42 -0.41 -1.86 3.20
N GLN A 43 0.27 -0.92 3.86
CA GLN A 43 1.63 -1.06 4.38
C GLN A 43 1.73 -0.53 5.82
N PRO A 44 1.04 -1.16 6.78
CA PRO A 44 1.01 -0.70 8.16
C PRO A 44 2.43 -0.60 8.74
N GLY A 45 2.72 0.50 9.44
CA GLY A 45 4.03 0.77 10.05
C GLY A 45 5.09 1.31 9.08
N ARG A 46 4.76 1.47 7.79
CA ARG A 46 5.65 2.17 6.86
C ARG A 46 5.71 3.66 7.23
N LYS A 47 6.93 4.20 7.34
CA LYS A 47 7.13 5.63 7.54
C LYS A 47 6.65 6.44 6.31
N PRO A 48 5.96 7.58 6.50
CA PRO A 48 5.65 8.51 5.42
C PRO A 48 6.93 9.08 4.79
N GLY A 49 6.89 9.38 3.47
CA GLY A 49 7.99 10.02 2.75
C GLY A 49 8.78 9.09 1.83
N GLN A 50 10.06 9.43 1.62
CA GLN A 50 11.01 8.59 0.88
C GLN A 50 11.35 7.34 1.69
N ALA A 51 11.47 6.21 1.00
CA ALA A 51 11.99 4.98 1.56
C ALA A 51 13.50 5.12 1.79
N GLU A 52 13.89 5.04 3.07
CA GLU A 52 15.29 4.96 3.53
C GLU A 52 15.74 3.51 3.67
#